data_AF-A0A3M7NGG5-F1
#
_entry.id   AF-A0A3M7NGG5-F1
#
_cell.length_a   1.000
_cell.length_b   1.000
_cell.length_c   1.000
_cell.angle_alpha   90.00
_cell.angle_beta   90.00
_cell.angle_gamma   90.00
#
_symmetry.space_group_name_H-M   'P 1'
#
loop_
_entity.id
_entity.type
_entity.pdbx_description
1 polymer ?
#
loop_
_entity_poly.entity_id
_entity_poly.type
_entity_poly.pdbx_seq_one_letter_code
_entity_poly.pdbx_strand_id
1 'polypeptide(L)'
;MDALSITTGVLTLLSACITVSIELKRLKQGSAEAGTTINALLSDVNGLRTVLQSMETTFDEIETREGFQKTGHIGAHWQNLNESLHDAYETLVELETLAKSLNRSVTVLDGPRRSMRLQAATTQIVNHRQQIQTYRDAMQFSLQTIIFWNTMSIKDTTCKVLPSMEALDQNIDRLASNLEVKLQGLLNLFSSPEQQPRKDAIERLNVFVKSAAIKYILFDSAYTVIDPDDINI
;
A
#
# COMPACT_ATOMS: atom_id res chain seq x y z
N MET A 1 1.37 9.92 -16.84
CA MET A 1 0.44 10.06 -15.69
C MET A 1 0.61 11.42 -15.02
N ASP A 2 -0.43 12.04 -14.46
CA ASP A 2 -0.43 13.33 -13.76
C ASP A 2 -0.89 13.21 -12.29
N ALA A 3 -0.60 14.23 -11.47
CA ALA A 3 -0.86 14.24 -10.03
C ALA A 3 -2.34 14.00 -9.70
N LEU A 4 -3.24 14.67 -10.45
CA LEU A 4 -4.69 14.57 -10.28
C LEU A 4 -5.20 13.13 -10.41
N SER A 5 -4.66 12.35 -11.36
CA SER A 5 -5.04 10.95 -11.52
C SER A 5 -4.67 10.11 -10.29
N ILE A 6 -3.52 10.36 -9.68
CA ILE A 6 -3.06 9.64 -8.48
C ILE A 6 -3.89 10.04 -7.28
N THR A 7 -4.13 11.35 -7.08
CA THR A 7 -5.00 11.86 -6.01
C THR A 7 -6.41 11.28 -6.13
N THR A 8 -6.95 11.20 -7.34
CA THR A 8 -8.24 10.55 -7.62
C THR A 8 -8.22 9.07 -7.23
N GLY A 9 -7.14 8.35 -7.55
CA GLY A 9 -6.94 6.96 -7.14
C GLY A 9 -6.94 6.79 -5.62
N VAL A 10 -6.22 7.65 -4.90
CA VAL A 10 -6.18 7.66 -3.42
C VAL A 10 -7.56 7.91 -2.83
N LEU A 11 -8.29 8.93 -3.31
CA LEU A 11 -9.64 9.25 -2.84
C LEU A 11 -10.65 8.13 -3.10
N THR A 12 -10.57 7.52 -4.29
CA THR A 12 -11.42 6.37 -4.65
C THR A 12 -11.17 5.20 -3.69
N LEU A 13 -9.90 4.91 -3.39
CA LEU A 13 -9.54 3.84 -2.48
C LEU A 13 -9.94 4.15 -1.03
N LEU A 14 -9.82 5.40 -0.58
CA LEU A 14 -10.31 5.85 0.73
C LEU A 14 -11.81 5.59 0.90
N SER A 15 -12.60 5.90 -0.13
CA SER A 15 -14.04 5.64 -0.16
C SER A 15 -14.35 4.14 -0.05
N ALA A 16 -13.59 3.30 -0.77
CA ALA A 16 -13.72 1.85 -0.69
C ALA A 16 -13.38 1.33 0.73
N CYS A 17 -12.32 1.83 1.37
CA CYS A 17 -11.99 1.47 2.76
C CYS A 17 -13.13 1.77 3.74
N ILE A 18 -13.80 2.92 3.58
CA ILE A 18 -14.95 3.31 4.40
C ILE A 18 -16.11 2.33 4.20
N THR A 19 -16.46 2.04 2.96
CA THR A 19 -17.57 1.14 2.61
C THR A 19 -17.33 -0.28 3.15
N VAL A 20 -16.13 -0.83 2.93
CA VAL A 20 -15.73 -2.13 3.47
C VAL A 20 -15.80 -2.14 5.00
N SER A 21 -15.33 -1.08 5.66
CA SER A 21 -15.35 -0.99 7.12
C SER A 21 -16.77 -1.03 7.69
N ILE A 22 -17.74 -0.42 6.99
CA ILE A 22 -19.15 -0.47 7.37
C ILE A 22 -19.68 -1.90 7.28
N GLU A 23 -19.41 -2.61 6.17
CA GLU A 23 -19.87 -3.99 5.97
C GLU A 23 -19.24 -4.97 6.96
N LEU A 24 -17.95 -4.81 7.27
CA LEU A 24 -17.27 -5.62 8.28
C LEU A 24 -17.81 -5.35 9.68
N LYS A 25 -18.16 -4.10 10.03
CA LYS A 25 -18.81 -3.77 11.30
C LYS A 25 -20.20 -4.41 11.41
N ARG A 26 -20.99 -4.41 10.33
CA ARG A 26 -22.28 -5.11 10.26
C ARG A 26 -22.14 -6.62 10.45
N LEU A 27 -21.08 -7.20 9.87
CA LEU A 27 -20.77 -8.62 10.00
C LEU A 27 -20.45 -8.98 11.44
N LYS A 28 -19.58 -8.18 12.08
CA LYS A 28 -19.23 -8.31 13.49
C LYS A 28 -20.44 -8.23 14.42
N GLN A 29 -21.37 -7.30 14.18
CA GLN A 29 -22.54 -7.12 15.05
C GLN A 29 -23.50 -8.31 15.03
N GLY A 30 -23.59 -9.06 13.93
CA GLY A 30 -24.48 -10.21 13.83
C GLY A 30 -23.86 -11.58 14.08
N SER A 31 -22.58 -11.66 14.49
CA SER A 31 -21.92 -12.92 14.83
C SER A 31 -20.93 -12.73 15.98
N ALA A 32 -21.26 -13.27 17.16
CA ALA A 32 -20.42 -13.20 18.35
C ALA A 32 -19.07 -13.94 18.17
N GLU A 33 -19.04 -14.98 17.35
CA GLU A 33 -17.85 -15.81 17.07
C GLU A 33 -16.93 -15.20 15.99
N ALA A 34 -17.40 -14.23 15.21
CA ALA A 34 -16.62 -13.60 14.14
C ALA A 34 -15.49 -12.68 14.64
N GLY A 35 -15.44 -12.41 15.95
CA GLY A 35 -14.79 -11.25 16.53
C GLY A 35 -13.35 -11.06 16.08
N THR A 36 -12.48 -12.04 16.30
CA THR A 36 -11.02 -11.82 16.22
C THR A 36 -10.54 -11.59 14.79
N THR A 37 -10.92 -12.44 13.83
CA THR A 37 -10.49 -12.32 12.43
C THR A 37 -11.07 -11.07 11.76
N ILE A 38 -12.36 -10.78 12.00
CA ILE A 38 -13.00 -9.58 11.45
C ILE A 38 -12.43 -8.30 12.09
N ASN A 39 -12.12 -8.31 13.40
CA ASN A 39 -11.45 -7.18 14.05
C ASN A 39 -10.06 -6.94 13.46
N ALA A 40 -9.30 -8.00 13.21
CA ALA A 40 -7.98 -7.90 12.62
C ALA A 40 -8.05 -7.32 11.20
N LEU A 41 -8.99 -7.80 10.39
CA LEU A 41 -9.24 -7.26 9.04
C LEU A 41 -9.70 -5.79 9.08
N LEU A 42 -10.60 -5.43 10.00
CA LEU A 42 -10.99 -4.02 10.23
C LEU A 42 -9.78 -3.15 10.58
N SER A 43 -8.88 -3.66 11.42
CA SER A 43 -7.64 -2.95 11.77
C SER A 43 -6.74 -2.76 10.54
N ASP A 44 -6.63 -3.77 9.68
CA ASP A 44 -5.81 -3.68 8.47
C ASP A 44 -6.40 -2.70 7.45
N VAL A 45 -7.73 -2.71 7.23
CA VAL A 45 -8.42 -1.73 6.37
C VAL A 45 -8.29 -0.31 6.92
N ASN A 46 -8.42 -0.11 8.23
CA ASN A 46 -8.20 1.21 8.84
C ASN A 46 -6.73 1.65 8.73
N GLY A 47 -5.78 0.72 8.86
CA GLY A 47 -4.36 1.01 8.64
C GLY A 47 -4.07 1.47 7.22
N LEU A 48 -4.67 0.80 6.22
CA LEU A 48 -4.59 1.23 4.82
C LEU A 48 -5.20 2.63 4.63
N ARG A 49 -6.38 2.88 5.20
CA ARG A 49 -7.01 4.20 5.18
C ARG A 49 -6.09 5.29 5.74
N THR A 50 -5.44 5.07 6.87
CA THR A 50 -4.52 6.04 7.46
C THR A 50 -3.36 6.36 6.51
N VAL A 51 -2.75 5.35 5.87
CA VAL A 51 -1.68 5.56 4.90
C VAL A 51 -2.16 6.41 3.71
N LEU A 52 -3.37 6.14 3.22
CA LEU A 52 -3.96 6.88 2.10
C LEU A 52 -4.27 8.34 2.46
N GLN A 53 -4.72 8.62 3.68
CA GLN A 53 -4.90 10.00 4.16
C GLN A 53 -3.57 10.76 4.25
N SER A 54 -2.50 10.07 4.64
CA SER A 54 -1.15 10.65 4.62
C SER A 54 -0.64 10.91 3.20
N MET A 55 -0.96 10.01 2.25
CA MET A 55 -0.65 10.20 0.83
C MET A 55 -1.39 11.41 0.25
N GLU A 56 -2.70 11.52 0.50
CA GLU A 56 -3.53 12.68 0.10
C GLU A 56 -2.90 13.99 0.58
N THR A 57 -2.62 14.09 1.89
CA THR A 57 -1.99 15.28 2.49
C THR A 57 -0.64 15.59 1.84
N THR A 58 0.18 14.57 1.61
CA THR A 58 1.51 14.74 1.01
C THR A 58 1.43 15.18 -0.44
N PHE A 59 0.47 14.68 -1.22
CA PHE A 59 0.30 15.06 -2.62
C PHE A 59 -0.20 16.49 -2.77
N ASP A 60 -1.11 16.94 -1.90
CA ASP A 60 -1.55 18.34 -1.84
C ASP A 60 -0.35 19.29 -1.56
N GLU A 61 0.56 18.90 -0.65
CA GLU A 61 1.78 19.66 -0.37
C GLU A 61 2.78 19.70 -1.53
N ILE A 62 2.86 18.64 -2.35
CA ILE A 62 3.77 18.56 -3.50
C ILE A 62 3.21 19.33 -4.70
N GLU A 63 1.90 19.23 -4.95
CA GLU A 63 1.23 19.91 -6.06
C GLU A 63 1.36 21.43 -5.95
N THR A 64 1.31 21.97 -4.73
CA THR A 64 1.48 23.40 -4.46
C THR A 64 2.89 23.94 -4.67
N ARG A 65 3.92 23.09 -4.82
CA ARG A 65 5.34 23.48 -4.83
C ARG A 65 6.05 23.36 -6.20
N GLU A 66 5.31 23.24 -7.31
CA GLU A 66 5.87 22.96 -8.66
C GLU A 66 6.70 21.65 -8.75
N GLY A 67 6.68 20.81 -7.71
CA GLY A 67 7.60 19.68 -7.51
C GLY A 67 7.24 18.39 -8.25
N PHE A 68 6.14 18.37 -9.01
CA PHE A 68 5.76 17.22 -9.86
C PHE A 68 6.59 17.15 -11.14
N GLN A 69 7.92 17.17 -11.02
CA GLN A 69 8.81 16.97 -12.16
C GLN A 69 8.76 15.50 -12.60
N LYS A 70 8.14 15.26 -13.76
CA LYS A 70 8.09 13.94 -14.41
C LYS A 70 9.46 13.63 -15.05
N THR A 71 10.48 13.38 -14.24
CA THR A 71 11.72 12.76 -14.73
C THR A 71 11.50 11.24 -14.87
N GLY A 72 12.13 10.61 -15.87
CA GLY A 72 11.74 9.27 -16.37
C GLY A 72 11.42 8.21 -15.31
N HIS A 73 12.31 8.03 -14.32
CA HIS A 73 12.11 7.03 -13.25
C HIS A 73 11.03 7.41 -12.24
N ILE A 74 10.87 8.71 -11.94
CA ILE A 74 9.79 9.22 -11.09
C ILE A 74 8.44 8.98 -11.79
N GLY A 75 8.38 9.22 -13.11
CA GLY A 75 7.20 8.94 -13.93
C GLY A 75 6.78 7.47 -13.89
N ALA A 76 7.75 6.55 -13.99
CA ALA A 76 7.48 5.11 -13.90
C ALA A 76 6.98 4.70 -12.49
N HIS A 77 7.57 5.25 -11.43
CA HIS A 77 7.09 4.99 -10.06
C HIS A 77 5.65 5.46 -9.86
N TRP A 78 5.30 6.64 -10.36
CA TRP A 78 3.94 7.17 -10.30
C TRP A 78 2.93 6.28 -11.03
N GLN A 79 3.29 5.79 -12.21
CA GLN A 79 2.46 4.84 -12.94
C GLN A 79 2.24 3.55 -12.14
N ASN A 80 3.32 2.98 -11.60
CA ASN A 80 3.25 1.76 -10.80
C ASN A 80 2.43 1.95 -9.50
N LEU A 81 2.52 3.13 -8.87
CA LEU A 81 1.70 3.49 -7.72
C LEU A 81 0.21 3.46 -8.10
N ASN A 82 -0.15 4.03 -9.24
CA ASN A 82 -1.53 4.06 -9.69
C ASN A 82 -2.10 2.69 -10.00
N GLU A 83 -1.33 1.86 -10.69
CA GLU A 83 -1.71 0.47 -10.93
C GLU A 83 -1.91 -0.26 -9.59
N SER A 84 -1.03 -0.03 -8.60
CA SER A 84 -1.17 -0.60 -7.25
C SER A 84 -2.38 -0.06 -6.48
N LEU A 85 -2.74 1.23 -6.65
CA LEU A 85 -3.96 1.81 -6.08
C LEU A 85 -5.22 1.18 -6.70
N HIS A 86 -5.19 0.92 -8.00
CA HIS A 86 -6.28 0.26 -8.71
C HIS A 86 -6.44 -1.20 -8.26
N ASP A 87 -5.35 -1.96 -8.19
CA ASP A 87 -5.35 -3.36 -7.74
C ASP A 87 -5.83 -3.48 -6.27
N ALA A 88 -5.43 -2.53 -5.42
CA ALA A 88 -5.93 -2.43 -4.04
C ALA A 88 -7.44 -2.13 -4.01
N TYR A 89 -7.94 -1.28 -4.91
CA TYR A 89 -9.36 -0.96 -5.02
C TYR A 89 -10.17 -2.20 -5.42
N GLU A 90 -9.75 -2.93 -6.45
CA GLU A 90 -10.41 -4.17 -6.85
C GLU A 90 -10.45 -5.19 -5.71
N THR A 91 -9.35 -5.33 -4.97
CA THR A 91 -9.27 -6.20 -3.79
C THR A 91 -10.27 -5.81 -2.70
N LEU A 92 -10.49 -4.51 -2.46
CA LEU A 92 -11.48 -4.02 -1.51
C LEU A 92 -12.91 -4.24 -2.00
N VAL A 93 -13.18 -4.10 -3.30
CA VAL A 93 -14.51 -4.37 -3.89
C VAL A 93 -14.87 -5.86 -3.79
N GLU A 94 -13.91 -6.75 -4.04
CA GLU A 94 -14.09 -8.19 -3.82
C GLU A 94 -14.42 -8.47 -2.34
N LEU A 95 -13.68 -7.85 -1.42
CA LEU A 95 -13.91 -8.00 0.02
C LEU A 95 -15.27 -7.44 0.44
N GLU A 96 -15.70 -6.30 -0.10
CA GLU A 96 -17.02 -5.73 0.13
C GLU A 96 -18.12 -6.71 -0.30
N THR A 97 -17.97 -7.29 -1.49
CA THR A 97 -18.90 -8.27 -2.06
C THR A 97 -18.98 -9.51 -1.17
N LEU A 98 -17.83 -10.01 -0.71
CA LEU A 98 -17.75 -11.12 0.24
C LEU A 98 -18.47 -10.75 1.55
N ALA A 99 -18.16 -9.60 2.16
CA ALA A 99 -18.77 -9.16 3.41
C ALA A 99 -20.30 -9.03 3.30
N LYS A 100 -20.81 -8.45 2.20
CA LYS A 100 -22.25 -8.37 1.92
C LYS A 100 -22.89 -9.76 1.79
N SER A 101 -22.23 -10.71 1.13
CA SER A 101 -22.71 -12.08 0.99
C SER A 101 -22.84 -12.80 2.34
N LEU A 102 -21.90 -12.56 3.25
CA LEU A 102 -21.90 -13.08 4.62
C LEU A 102 -22.98 -12.41 5.48
N ASN A 103 -23.26 -11.14 5.22
CA ASN A 103 -24.30 -10.36 5.92
C ASN A 103 -25.74 -10.69 5.51
N ARG A 104 -25.98 -11.47 4.45
CA ARG A 104 -27.36 -11.79 4.01
C ARG A 104 -28.17 -12.39 5.16
N SER A 105 -29.34 -11.80 5.44
CA SER A 105 -30.28 -12.26 6.46
C SER A 105 -31.27 -13.27 5.85
N VAL A 106 -31.49 -14.37 6.55
CA VAL A 106 -32.54 -15.37 6.35
C VAL A 106 -33.29 -15.51 7.67
N THR A 107 -34.59 -15.25 7.61
CA THR A 107 -35.52 -15.03 8.74
C THR A 107 -35.51 -16.05 9.89
N VAL A 108 -34.85 -17.20 9.75
CA VAL A 108 -34.72 -18.24 10.78
C VAL A 108 -33.28 -18.78 10.82
N LEU A 109 -32.69 -18.86 12.02
CA LEU A 109 -31.31 -19.33 12.31
C LEU A 109 -30.20 -18.46 11.70
N ASP A 110 -30.43 -17.15 11.65
CA ASP A 110 -29.50 -16.20 11.03
C ASP A 110 -28.10 -16.22 11.65
N GLY A 111 -28.02 -16.27 12.99
CA GLY A 111 -26.75 -16.33 13.72
C GLY A 111 -25.92 -17.57 13.38
N PRO A 112 -26.45 -18.80 13.59
CA PRO A 112 -25.74 -20.03 13.26
C PRO A 112 -25.37 -20.14 11.76
N ARG A 113 -26.29 -19.81 10.85
CA ARG A 113 -26.02 -19.85 9.40
C ARG A 113 -24.98 -18.81 8.98
N ARG A 114 -24.96 -17.65 9.62
CA ARG A 114 -23.92 -16.65 9.42
C ARG A 114 -22.56 -17.14 9.92
N SER A 115 -22.52 -17.79 11.10
CA SER A 115 -21.28 -18.40 11.62
C SER A 115 -20.74 -19.46 10.66
N MET A 116 -21.59 -20.35 10.14
CA MET A 116 -21.19 -21.36 9.13
C MET A 116 -20.66 -20.73 7.83
N ARG A 117 -21.33 -19.71 7.30
CA ARG A 117 -20.86 -18.98 6.11
C ARG A 117 -19.52 -18.31 6.35
N LEU A 118 -19.35 -17.69 7.52
CA LEU A 118 -18.10 -17.08 7.91
C LEU A 118 -16.98 -18.12 8.01
N GLN A 119 -17.26 -19.26 8.62
CA GLN A 119 -16.31 -20.37 8.72
C GLN A 119 -15.88 -20.84 7.32
N ALA A 120 -16.82 -21.02 6.40
CA ALA A 120 -16.55 -21.39 5.01
C ALA A 120 -15.73 -20.32 4.24
N ALA A 121 -15.91 -19.04 4.58
CA ALA A 121 -15.19 -17.93 3.96
C ALA A 121 -13.86 -17.59 4.64
N THR A 122 -13.47 -18.26 5.72
CA THR A 122 -12.29 -17.91 6.54
C THR A 122 -11.02 -17.79 5.70
N THR A 123 -10.77 -18.75 4.80
CA THR A 123 -9.58 -18.72 3.93
C THR A 123 -9.58 -17.51 3.00
N GLN A 124 -10.74 -17.15 2.43
CA GLN A 124 -10.85 -15.96 1.57
C GLN A 124 -10.61 -14.68 2.37
N ILE A 125 -11.15 -14.59 3.58
CA ILE A 125 -10.94 -13.45 4.49
C ILE A 125 -9.47 -13.30 4.85
N VAL A 126 -8.78 -14.40 5.16
CA VAL A 126 -7.34 -14.39 5.45
C VAL A 126 -6.54 -13.93 4.23
N ASN A 127 -6.89 -14.40 3.03
CA ASN A 127 -6.21 -14.00 1.80
C ASN A 127 -6.42 -12.51 1.48
N HIS A 128 -7.64 -11.98 1.64
CA HIS A 128 -7.89 -10.54 1.49
C HIS A 128 -7.11 -9.72 2.52
N ARG A 129 -7.06 -10.20 3.77
CA ARG A 129 -6.30 -9.55 4.84
C ARG A 129 -4.81 -9.43 4.47
N GLN A 130 -4.19 -10.50 3.99
CA GLN A 130 -2.78 -10.48 3.59
C GLN A 130 -2.52 -9.55 2.41
N GLN A 131 -3.41 -9.53 1.41
CA GLN A 131 -3.32 -8.59 0.28
C GLN A 131 -3.42 -7.13 0.76
N ILE A 132 -4.42 -6.79 1.59
CA ILE A 132 -4.60 -5.43 2.14
C ILE A 132 -3.39 -4.99 2.96
N GLN A 133 -2.83 -5.89 3.79
CA GLN A 133 -1.60 -5.60 4.53
C GLN A 133 -0.44 -5.28 3.58
N THR A 134 -0.31 -6.04 2.50
CA THR A 134 0.77 -5.84 1.53
C THR A 134 0.61 -4.54 0.76
N TYR A 135 -0.61 -4.20 0.32
CA TYR A 135 -0.88 -2.89 -0.29
C TYR A 135 -0.62 -1.73 0.67
N ARG A 136 -1.06 -1.83 1.93
CA ARG A 136 -0.77 -0.82 2.95
C ARG A 136 0.73 -0.59 3.09
N ASP A 137 1.49 -1.67 3.27
CA ASP A 137 2.92 -1.58 3.50
C ASP A 137 3.65 -1.04 2.25
N ALA A 138 3.21 -1.41 1.04
CA ALA A 138 3.77 -0.93 -0.22
C ALA A 138 3.44 0.56 -0.47
N MET A 139 2.22 1.00 -0.16
CA MET A 139 1.83 2.41 -0.22
C MET A 139 2.60 3.24 0.80
N GLN A 140 2.78 2.73 2.03
CA GLN A 140 3.59 3.40 3.03
C GLN A 140 5.05 3.54 2.59
N PHE A 141 5.61 2.52 1.94
CA PHE A 141 6.95 2.55 1.36
C PHE A 141 7.08 3.60 0.25
N SER A 142 6.12 3.65 -0.67
CA SER A 142 6.09 4.67 -1.71
C SER A 142 5.95 6.07 -1.15
N LEU A 143 5.10 6.27 -0.15
CA LEU A 143 4.96 7.56 0.53
C LEU A 143 6.30 8.03 1.11
N GLN A 144 7.00 7.16 1.84
CA GLN A 144 8.32 7.48 2.40
C GLN A 144 9.35 7.79 1.31
N THR A 145 9.32 7.02 0.21
CA THR A 145 10.20 7.23 -0.95
C THR A 145 9.95 8.58 -1.62
N ILE A 146 8.68 8.97 -1.77
CA ILE A 146 8.27 10.25 -2.36
C ILE A 146 8.70 11.42 -1.46
N ILE A 147 8.48 11.31 -0.14
CA ILE A 147 8.92 12.31 0.84
C ILE A 147 10.45 12.47 0.79
N PHE A 148 11.18 11.35 0.69
CA PHE A 148 12.63 11.37 0.54
C PHE A 148 13.07 12.09 -0.73
N TRP A 149 12.49 11.75 -1.89
CA TRP A 149 12.81 12.40 -3.16
C TRP A 149 12.50 13.91 -3.14
N ASN A 150 11.38 14.30 -2.53
CA ASN A 150 11.02 15.71 -2.38
C ASN A 150 12.02 16.44 -1.47
N THR A 151 12.40 15.84 -0.34
CA THR A 151 13.39 16.42 0.58
C THR A 151 14.76 16.56 -0.08
N MET A 152 15.21 15.56 -0.85
CA MET A 152 16.46 15.61 -1.60
C MET A 152 16.46 16.69 -2.68
N SER A 153 15.36 16.84 -3.42
CA SER A 153 15.24 17.90 -4.43
C SER A 153 15.34 19.31 -3.81
N ILE A 154 14.90 19.48 -2.57
CA ILE A 154 15.07 20.72 -1.80
C ILE A 154 16.52 20.85 -1.28
N LYS A 155 17.19 19.73 -0.98
CA LYS A 155 18.52 19.70 -0.35
C LYS A 155 19.66 20.20 -1.24
N ASP A 156 19.53 20.13 -2.56
CA ASP A 156 20.42 20.84 -3.50
C ASP A 156 20.50 22.36 -3.19
N THR A 157 19.58 22.91 -2.37
CA THR A 157 19.63 24.30 -1.91
C THR A 157 19.99 24.52 -0.42
N THR A 158 20.06 23.50 0.46
CA THR A 158 20.29 23.77 1.92
C THR A 158 21.02 22.63 2.69
N CYS A 159 22.28 22.87 3.11
CA CYS A 159 23.22 21.89 3.71
C CYS A 159 22.96 21.36 5.14
N LYS A 160 21.75 21.47 5.74
CA LYS A 160 21.55 21.18 7.19
C LYS A 160 20.78 19.90 7.58
N VAL A 161 20.52 18.99 6.65
CA VAL A 161 19.63 17.81 6.89
C VAL A 161 20.36 16.47 6.69
N LEU A 162 21.50 16.24 7.33
CA LEU A 162 22.27 14.98 7.20
C LEU A 162 21.83 13.86 8.17
N PRO A 163 21.66 14.08 9.49
CA PRO A 163 21.40 12.98 10.43
C PRO A 163 20.01 12.33 10.29
N SER A 164 19.00 13.09 9.87
CA SER A 164 17.65 12.56 9.66
C SER A 164 17.52 11.72 8.38
N MET A 165 18.48 11.83 7.45
CA MET A 165 18.44 11.08 6.20
C MET A 165 18.91 9.65 6.38
N GLU A 166 20.00 9.43 7.12
CA GLU A 166 20.51 8.08 7.39
C GLU A 166 19.46 7.22 8.14
N ALA A 167 18.72 7.83 9.07
CA ALA A 167 17.62 7.15 9.74
C ALA A 167 16.44 6.84 8.79
N LEU A 168 16.13 7.73 7.84
CA LEU A 168 15.07 7.52 6.87
C LEU A 168 15.45 6.44 5.85
N ASP A 169 16.73 6.41 5.50
CA ASP A 169 17.34 5.46 4.59
C ASP A 169 17.29 4.02 5.12
N GLN A 170 17.75 3.82 6.36
CA GLN A 170 17.63 2.51 7.05
C GLN A 170 16.18 2.03 7.16
N ASN A 171 15.22 2.95 7.29
CA ASN A 171 13.80 2.60 7.33
C ASN A 171 13.28 2.15 5.95
N ILE A 172 13.73 2.78 4.87
CA ILE A 172 13.41 2.40 3.48
C ILE A 172 13.93 0.98 3.21
N ASP A 173 15.19 0.69 3.52
CA ASP A 173 15.80 -0.62 3.30
C ASP A 173 15.09 -1.73 4.08
N ARG A 174 14.82 -1.47 5.35
CA ARG A 174 14.07 -2.41 6.20
C ARG A 174 12.67 -2.65 5.64
N LEU A 175 11.98 -1.63 5.15
CA LEU A 175 10.62 -1.77 4.62
C LEU A 175 10.62 -2.52 3.29
N ALA A 176 11.59 -2.26 2.41
CA ALA A 176 11.78 -2.97 1.16
C ALA A 176 12.02 -4.47 1.38
N SER A 177 12.92 -4.84 2.30
CA SER A 177 13.18 -6.25 2.63
C SER A 177 11.95 -6.96 3.19
N ASN A 178 11.21 -6.31 4.10
CA ASN A 178 9.99 -6.87 4.66
C ASN A 178 8.90 -7.06 3.59
N LEU A 179 8.79 -6.12 2.64
CA LEU A 179 7.85 -6.22 1.52
C LEU A 179 8.22 -7.35 0.57
N GLU A 180 9.51 -7.52 0.25
CA GLU A 180 9.97 -8.60 -0.63
C GLU A 180 9.60 -9.98 -0.07
N VAL A 181 9.83 -10.21 1.23
CA VAL A 181 9.44 -11.46 1.91
C VAL A 181 7.92 -11.67 1.84
N LYS A 182 7.12 -10.63 2.08
CA LYS A 182 5.64 -10.72 2.03
C LYS A 182 5.12 -11.00 0.62
N LEU A 183 5.67 -10.31 -0.38
CA LEU A 183 5.32 -10.50 -1.78
C LEU A 183 5.64 -11.93 -2.23
N GLN A 184 6.83 -12.45 -1.88
CA GLN A 184 7.18 -13.84 -2.19
C GLN A 184 6.23 -14.84 -1.51
N GLY A 185 5.85 -14.57 -0.26
CA GLY A 185 4.84 -15.35 0.45
C GLY A 185 3.50 -15.38 -0.28
N LEU A 186 3.02 -14.22 -0.76
CA LEU A 186 1.77 -14.12 -1.52
C LEU A 186 1.86 -14.80 -2.89
N LEU A 187 2.97 -14.65 -3.62
CA LEU A 187 3.17 -15.34 -4.89
C LEU A 187 3.12 -16.86 -4.72
N ASN A 188 3.73 -17.38 -3.66
CA ASN A 188 3.69 -18.80 -3.35
C ASN A 188 2.25 -19.26 -3.02
N LEU A 189 1.47 -18.44 -2.31
CA LEU A 189 0.07 -18.72 -2.00
C LEU A 189 -0.84 -18.71 -3.25
N PHE A 190 -0.51 -17.88 -4.25
CA PHE A 190 -1.28 -17.74 -5.50
C PHE A 190 -0.74 -18.56 -6.67
N SER A 191 -0.09 -19.69 -6.39
CA SER A 191 0.48 -20.57 -7.42
C SER A 191 -0.57 -21.30 -8.29
N SER A 192 -1.86 -21.25 -7.92
CA SER A 192 -2.94 -21.94 -8.63
C SER A 192 -3.40 -21.14 -9.87
N PRO A 193 -3.73 -21.80 -11.00
CA PRO A 193 -4.24 -21.13 -12.21
C PRO A 193 -5.50 -20.28 -12.00
N GLU A 194 -6.37 -20.67 -11.06
CA GLU A 194 -7.59 -19.92 -10.72
C GLU A 194 -7.31 -18.57 -10.04
N GLN A 195 -6.07 -18.36 -9.57
CA GLN A 195 -5.62 -17.16 -8.88
C GLN A 195 -4.70 -16.29 -9.74
N GLN A 196 -4.61 -16.56 -11.05
CA GLN A 196 -3.77 -15.83 -11.97
C GLN A 196 -3.96 -14.30 -11.91
N PRO A 197 -5.19 -13.74 -11.87
CA PRO A 197 -5.36 -12.29 -11.78
C PRO A 197 -4.75 -11.68 -10.51
N ARG A 198 -4.83 -12.42 -9.40
CA ARG A 198 -4.23 -12.00 -8.11
C ARG A 198 -2.73 -12.11 -8.16
N LYS A 199 -2.20 -13.17 -8.76
CA LYS A 199 -0.77 -13.32 -8.97
C LYS A 199 -0.22 -12.16 -9.81
N ASP A 200 -0.88 -11.81 -10.91
CA ASP A 200 -0.48 -10.70 -11.77
C ASP A 200 -0.47 -9.37 -11.01
N ALA A 201 -1.47 -9.12 -10.14
CA ALA A 201 -1.51 -7.94 -9.27
C ALA A 201 -0.33 -7.89 -8.29
N ILE A 202 0.03 -9.03 -7.67
CA ILE A 202 1.18 -9.11 -6.77
C ILE A 202 2.51 -8.93 -7.54
N GLU A 203 2.60 -9.42 -8.78
CA GLU A 203 3.77 -9.20 -9.64
C GLU A 203 3.92 -7.71 -10.01
N ARG A 204 2.82 -7.02 -10.35
CA ARG A 204 2.82 -5.55 -10.54
C ARG A 204 3.25 -4.82 -9.27
N LEU A 205 2.75 -5.24 -8.11
CA LEU A 205 3.14 -4.67 -6.82
C LEU A 205 4.64 -4.88 -6.53
N ASN A 206 5.22 -6.00 -6.97
CA ASN A 206 6.66 -6.24 -6.86
C ASN A 206 7.46 -5.31 -7.78
N VAL A 207 7.02 -5.12 -9.02
CA VAL A 207 7.62 -4.14 -9.94
C VAL A 207 7.55 -2.72 -9.36
N PHE A 208 6.41 -2.37 -8.74
CA PHE A 208 6.23 -1.12 -8.04
C PHE A 208 7.26 -0.91 -6.91
N VAL A 209 7.40 -1.89 -6.01
CA VAL A 209 8.38 -1.81 -4.92
C VAL A 209 9.81 -1.69 -5.46
N LYS A 210 10.17 -2.47 -6.49
CA LYS A 210 11.48 -2.39 -7.13
C LYS A 210 11.73 -1.04 -7.79
N SER A 211 10.71 -0.42 -8.38
CA SER A 211 10.84 0.90 -9.01
C SER A 211 11.18 2.01 -8.02
N ALA A 212 10.68 1.92 -6.78
CA ALA A 212 11.05 2.83 -5.71
C ALA A 212 12.51 2.61 -5.26
N ALA A 213 12.97 1.35 -5.24
CA ALA A 213 14.33 1.00 -4.83
C ALA A 213 15.42 1.36 -5.87
N ILE A 214 15.13 1.34 -7.18
CA ILE A 214 16.14 1.60 -8.23
C ILE A 214 16.77 3.00 -8.13
N LYS A 215 16.01 4.01 -7.70
CA LYS A 215 16.56 5.37 -7.53
C LYS A 215 17.48 5.48 -6.32
N TYR A 216 17.36 4.61 -5.32
CA TYR A 216 18.28 4.59 -4.19
C TYR A 216 19.72 4.24 -4.64
N ILE A 217 19.86 3.19 -5.46
CA ILE A 217 21.16 2.69 -5.97
C ILE A 217 21.86 3.73 -6.87
N LEU A 218 21.11 4.45 -7.71
CA LEU A 218 21.66 5.47 -8.60
C LEU A 218 22.12 6.74 -7.87
N PHE A 219 21.61 7.01 -6.67
CA PHE A 219 22.01 8.17 -5.87
C PHE A 219 23.13 7.84 -4.87
N ASP A 220 23.14 6.64 -4.28
CA ASP A 220 24.26 6.17 -3.44
C ASP A 220 25.59 6.12 -4.21
N SER A 221 25.52 5.71 -5.48
CA SER A 221 26.67 5.76 -6.41
C SER A 221 27.12 7.18 -6.80
N ALA A 222 26.28 8.20 -6.61
CA ALA A 222 26.65 9.60 -6.82
C ALA A 222 27.24 10.26 -5.56
N TYR A 223 26.85 9.80 -4.36
CA TYR A 223 27.39 10.28 -3.08
C TYR A 223 28.75 9.68 -2.72
N THR A 224 29.14 8.56 -3.34
CA THR A 224 30.45 7.92 -3.13
C THR A 224 31.62 8.57 -3.89
N VAL A 225 31.40 9.67 -4.61
CA VAL A 225 32.43 10.34 -5.45
C VAL A 225 32.94 11.68 -4.88
N ILE A 226 32.48 12.12 -3.70
CA ILE A 226 33.06 13.32 -3.08
C ILE A 226 33.86 12.89 -1.84
N ASP A 227 35.12 12.52 -2.08
CA ASP A 227 36.14 12.52 -1.04
C ASP A 227 36.50 13.99 -0.72
N PRO A 228 36.26 14.50 0.51
CA PRO A 228 36.59 15.86 0.87
C PRO A 228 38.11 16.16 0.87
N ASP A 229 38.97 15.15 0.70
CA ASP A 229 40.43 15.33 0.64
C ASP A 229 41.00 15.70 -0.75
N ASP A 230 40.18 15.72 -1.81
CA ASP A 230 40.62 16.09 -3.17
C ASP A 230 40.49 17.60 -3.51
N ILE A 231 40.18 18.46 -2.53
CA ILE A 231 40.27 19.92 -2.66
C ILE A 231 41.40 20.44 -1.77
N ASN A 232 42.64 20.25 -2.22
CA ASN A 232 43.75 21.08 -1.76
C ASN A 232 44.25 21.98 -2.92
N ILE A 233 44.09 23.28 -2.66
CA ILE A 233 44.66 24.43 -3.40
C ILE A 233 46.18 24.44 -3.23
#